data_AF-A0A9N9N893-F1
#
_entry.id   AF-A0A9N9N893-F1
#
_cell.length_a   1.000
_cell.length_b   1.000
_cell.length_c   1.000
_cell.angle_alpha   90.00
_cell.angle_beta   90.00
_cell.angle_gamma   90.00
#
_symmetry.space_group_name_H-M   'P 1'
#
loop_
_entity.id
_entity.type
_entity.pdbx_description
1 polymer ?
#
loop_
_entity_poly.entity_id
_entity_poly.type
_entity_poly.pdbx_seq_one_letter_code
_entity_poly.pdbx_strand_id
1 'polypeptide(L)'
;PGLKEFLREISEYYELHIYTMGTRHYAEAVANIIDPNKEIFSERILSRDESGSMIHKNIRRLFPCDDSMAVVIDDRADVWQWAPNVIKVNPYGFFVGIGDINASFLPKQNSSLNSSPSPETSNNIENPSTQAENTTNKHEAHSETSNSSAADKSDNSQDKENENAQKLKQAQLEQQSTHNREDPVLIDDDAELPKLLTILKDIHIRYYEAFENNQPADVTKIIPAMKSVVLRGIKLVFTHVIPTKQPKESSDIWNLALSFGAQCFETISDEITHLVAGERGTDKVKEARSRGNIQIVRTEWLLDSIKNWARQPEEPYLLEQSSTNSSPKEDYEPKISAEEVQQHFLEIDWDSFEKEVDEEILESGDTSADSETESGNE
;
A
#
# COMPACT_ATOMS: atom_id res chain seq x y z
N PRO A 1 16.47 1.07 1.69
CA PRO A 1 17.93 1.19 1.41
C PRO A 1 18.48 2.49 2.00
N GLY A 2 19.71 2.49 2.57
CA GLY A 2 20.32 3.71 3.15
C GLY A 2 19.79 4.15 4.54
N LEU A 3 19.13 3.26 5.29
CA LEU A 3 18.48 3.60 6.57
C LEU A 3 19.47 4.11 7.63
N LYS A 4 20.66 3.52 7.72
CA LYS A 4 21.66 3.89 8.75
C LYS A 4 22.18 5.31 8.52
N GLU A 5 22.48 5.65 7.27
CA GLU A 5 22.91 6.99 6.87
C GLU A 5 21.79 8.01 7.10
N PHE A 6 20.56 7.66 6.69
CA PHE A 6 19.38 8.48 6.91
C PHE A 6 19.17 8.81 8.39
N LEU A 7 19.14 7.79 9.27
CA LEU A 7 18.90 7.98 10.71
C LEU A 7 19.99 8.81 11.38
N ARG A 8 21.26 8.54 11.05
CA ARG A 8 22.39 9.32 11.58
C ARG A 8 22.26 10.79 11.19
N GLU A 9 21.97 11.08 9.93
CA GLU A 9 21.92 12.45 9.43
C GLU A 9 20.67 13.19 9.90
N ILE A 10 19.50 12.56 9.89
CA ILE A 10 18.25 13.21 10.31
C ILE A 10 18.20 13.46 11.82
N SER A 11 18.90 12.66 12.63
CA SER A 11 19.01 12.86 14.08
C SER A 11 19.72 14.15 14.49
N GLU A 12 20.49 14.78 13.58
CA GLU A 12 21.09 16.11 13.81
C GLU A 12 20.04 17.24 13.75
N TYR A 13 18.86 16.98 13.17
CA TYR A 13 17.79 17.95 12.93
C TYR A 13 16.52 17.64 13.73
N TYR A 14 16.27 16.37 14.03
CA TYR A 14 15.03 15.92 14.67
C TYR A 14 15.31 14.95 15.82
N GLU A 15 14.58 15.12 16.93
CA GLU A 15 14.47 14.08 17.95
C GLU A 15 13.52 12.98 17.45
N LEU A 16 14.02 11.75 17.28
CA LEU A 16 13.28 10.68 16.62
C LEU A 16 12.44 9.85 17.60
N HIS A 17 11.21 9.56 17.19
CA HIS A 17 10.26 8.68 17.88
C HIS A 17 9.81 7.55 16.95
N ILE A 18 9.64 6.34 17.48
CA ILE A 18 8.95 5.25 16.78
C ILE A 18 7.48 5.25 17.22
N TYR A 19 6.55 5.30 16.26
CA TYR A 19 5.13 5.08 16.50
C TYR A 19 4.61 4.02 15.52
N THR A 20 4.41 2.79 16.02
CA THR A 20 4.01 1.64 15.21
C THR A 20 2.68 1.01 15.63
N MET A 21 2.02 0.34 14.68
CA MET A 21 0.85 -0.53 14.93
C MET A 21 1.25 -1.98 15.24
N GLY A 22 2.56 -2.29 15.27
CA GLY A 22 3.08 -3.53 15.85
C GLY A 22 3.02 -3.53 17.38
N THR A 23 3.22 -4.70 17.99
CA THR A 23 3.32 -4.86 19.44
C THR A 23 4.60 -4.21 19.99
N ARG A 24 4.66 -3.99 21.31
CA ARG A 24 5.84 -3.45 21.99
C ARG A 24 7.07 -4.30 21.75
N HIS A 25 6.94 -5.63 21.91
CA HIS A 25 8.04 -6.56 21.71
C HIS A 25 8.59 -6.52 20.28
N TYR A 26 7.71 -6.44 19.27
CA TYR A 26 8.13 -6.28 17.88
C TYR A 26 8.89 -4.97 17.66
N ALA A 27 8.37 -3.86 18.21
CA ALA A 27 9.00 -2.55 18.08
C ALA A 27 10.41 -2.52 18.72
N GLU A 28 10.57 -3.13 19.90
CA GLU A 28 11.87 -3.25 20.57
C GLU A 28 12.85 -4.14 19.81
N ALA A 29 12.39 -5.26 19.25
CA ALA A 29 13.23 -6.13 18.43
C ALA A 29 13.78 -5.39 17.19
N VAL A 30 12.93 -4.61 16.51
CA VAL A 30 13.35 -3.76 15.38
C VAL A 30 14.30 -2.66 15.85
N ALA A 31 13.96 -1.95 16.93
CA ALA A 31 14.78 -0.87 17.48
C ALA A 31 16.20 -1.36 17.85
N ASN A 32 16.33 -2.55 18.45
CA ASN A 32 17.62 -3.14 18.80
C ASN A 32 18.50 -3.47 17.59
N ILE A 33 17.90 -3.67 16.41
CA ILE A 33 18.64 -3.92 15.16
C ILE A 33 19.11 -2.59 14.54
N ILE A 34 18.24 -1.57 14.52
CA ILE A 34 18.52 -0.30 13.84
C ILE A 34 19.23 0.74 14.71
N ASP A 35 19.11 0.64 16.04
CA ASP A 35 19.68 1.53 17.06
C ASP A 35 20.13 0.72 18.30
N PRO A 36 21.16 -0.15 18.16
CA PRO A 36 21.58 -1.06 19.23
C PRO A 36 22.08 -0.36 20.50
N ASN A 37 22.57 0.87 20.38
CA ASN A 37 23.07 1.67 21.50
C ASN A 37 21.98 2.56 22.13
N LYS A 38 20.78 2.60 21.56
CA LYS A 38 19.67 3.47 21.97
C LYS A 38 20.02 4.97 21.92
N GLU A 39 20.89 5.36 20.99
CA GLU A 39 21.34 6.74 20.84
C GLU A 39 20.31 7.60 20.08
N ILE A 40 19.56 6.98 19.16
CA ILE A 40 18.68 7.66 18.21
C ILE A 40 17.25 7.73 18.73
N PHE A 41 16.70 6.62 19.21
CA PHE A 41 15.31 6.54 19.68
C PHE A 41 15.20 6.51 21.20
N SER A 42 16.24 6.06 21.91
CA SER A 42 16.19 5.88 23.37
C SER A 42 14.95 5.06 23.78
N GLU A 43 14.11 5.59 24.67
CA GLU A 43 12.84 4.99 25.08
C GLU A 43 11.61 5.59 24.35
N ARG A 44 11.81 6.40 23.31
CA ARG A 44 10.75 7.11 22.55
C ARG A 44 10.06 6.18 21.55
N ILE A 45 9.51 5.08 22.06
CA ILE A 45 8.80 4.06 21.28
C ILE A 45 7.36 3.96 21.79
N LEU A 46 6.41 4.18 20.89
CA LEU A 46 4.98 4.03 21.12
C LEU A 46 4.46 2.90 20.22
N SER A 47 4.03 1.80 20.81
CA SER A 47 3.50 0.66 20.06
C SER A 47 1.98 0.63 20.12
N ARG A 48 1.38 -0.36 19.45
CA ARG A 48 -0.05 -0.64 19.53
C ARG A 48 -0.54 -0.85 20.96
N ASP A 49 0.34 -1.38 21.82
CA ASP A 49 -0.01 -1.75 23.19
C ASP A 49 -0.22 -0.49 24.08
N GLU A 50 0.39 0.65 23.72
CA GLU A 50 0.30 1.90 24.47
C GLU A 50 -0.30 3.09 23.69
N SER A 51 -0.61 2.91 22.40
CA SER A 51 -1.14 3.95 21.50
C SER A 51 -2.51 4.48 21.92
N GLY A 52 -3.32 3.63 22.55
CA GLY A 52 -4.72 3.90 22.89
C GLY A 52 -5.71 3.69 21.74
N SER A 53 -5.25 3.18 20.59
CA SER A 53 -6.09 2.94 19.41
C SER A 53 -5.47 1.86 18.51
N MET A 54 -6.32 0.94 18.04
CA MET A 54 -5.93 -0.17 17.15
C MET A 54 -6.04 0.19 15.66
N ILE A 55 -6.60 1.36 15.34
CA ILE A 55 -6.99 1.73 13.96
C ILE A 55 -6.42 3.06 13.48
N HIS A 56 -6.06 3.94 14.43
CA HIS A 56 -5.62 5.30 14.17
C HIS A 56 -4.47 5.67 15.10
N LYS A 57 -3.51 6.42 14.56
CA LYS A 57 -2.47 7.11 15.32
C LYS A 57 -2.90 8.54 15.59
N ASN A 58 -2.43 9.11 16.69
CA ASN A 58 -2.71 10.50 17.06
C ASN A 58 -1.44 11.12 17.65
N ILE A 59 -0.96 12.21 17.04
CA ILE A 59 0.29 12.85 17.44
C ILE A 59 0.22 13.43 18.86
N ARG A 60 -0.99 13.77 19.32
CA ARG A 60 -1.25 14.26 20.68
C ARG A 60 -1.01 13.22 21.77
N ARG A 61 -0.85 11.94 21.40
CA ARG A 61 -0.41 10.89 22.33
C ARG A 61 1.04 11.09 22.78
N LEU A 62 1.85 11.75 21.95
CA LEU A 62 3.23 12.15 22.24
C LEU A 62 3.28 13.63 22.66
N PHE A 63 2.57 14.50 21.95
CA PHE A 63 2.61 15.96 22.13
C PHE A 63 1.21 16.53 22.40
N PRO A 64 0.69 16.46 23.64
CA PRO A 64 -0.74 16.69 23.93
C PRO A 64 -1.19 18.15 23.76
N CYS A 65 -0.27 19.11 23.92
CA CYS A 65 -0.58 20.53 23.95
C CYS A 65 -0.16 21.29 22.70
N ASP A 66 0.90 20.83 22.02
CA ASP A 66 1.53 21.55 20.92
C ASP A 66 2.23 20.56 19.97
N ASP A 67 1.74 20.48 18.74
CA ASP A 67 2.29 19.68 17.65
C ASP A 67 2.93 20.55 16.55
N SER A 68 3.16 21.84 16.82
CA SER A 68 3.75 22.80 15.87
C SER A 68 5.19 22.48 15.47
N MET A 69 5.88 21.59 16.20
CA MET A 69 7.24 21.13 15.92
C MET A 69 7.30 19.67 15.45
N ALA A 70 6.19 18.94 15.52
CA ALA A 70 6.20 17.49 15.35
C ALA A 70 5.84 17.12 13.90
N VAL A 71 6.79 16.49 13.20
CA VAL A 71 6.61 15.99 11.82
C VAL A 71 6.46 14.48 11.85
N VAL A 72 5.55 13.95 11.04
CA VAL A 72 5.29 12.51 10.92
C VAL A 72 5.74 12.02 9.55
N ILE A 73 6.48 10.92 9.52
CA ILE A 73 6.75 10.13 8.31
C ILE A 73 6.01 8.80 8.44
N ASP A 74 5.13 8.48 7.48
CA ASP A 74 4.32 7.27 7.51
C ASP A 74 3.88 6.93 6.07
N ASP A 75 3.84 5.66 5.70
CA ASP A 75 3.37 5.25 4.36
C ASP A 75 1.83 5.32 4.25
N ARG A 76 1.16 5.38 5.40
CA ARG A 76 -0.30 5.43 5.56
C ARG A 76 -0.75 6.78 6.13
N ALA A 77 -1.22 7.68 5.26
CA ALA A 77 -1.77 8.96 5.70
C ALA A 77 -3.15 8.83 6.38
N ASP A 78 -3.91 7.79 6.03
CA ASP A 78 -5.24 7.50 6.54
C ASP A 78 -5.24 7.18 8.05
N VAL A 79 -4.24 6.44 8.54
CA VAL A 79 -4.11 6.16 9.99
C VAL A 79 -3.82 7.41 10.81
N TRP A 80 -3.42 8.52 10.17
CA TRP A 80 -3.24 9.83 10.78
C TRP A 80 -4.35 10.83 10.44
N GLN A 81 -5.44 10.37 9.82
CA GLN A 81 -6.58 11.20 9.40
C GLN A 81 -6.12 12.37 8.51
N TRP A 82 -5.09 12.15 7.69
CA TRP A 82 -4.55 13.16 6.78
C TRP A 82 -4.08 14.44 7.50
N ALA A 83 -3.58 14.31 8.73
CA ALA A 83 -3.07 15.44 9.50
C ALA A 83 -2.02 16.25 8.71
N PRO A 84 -2.00 17.59 8.85
CA PRO A 84 -1.24 18.49 7.97
C PRO A 84 0.28 18.30 8.07
N ASN A 85 0.76 17.78 9.20
CA ASN A 85 2.15 17.50 9.51
C ASN A 85 2.61 16.07 9.14
N VAL A 86 1.79 15.32 8.41
CA VAL A 86 2.14 14.00 7.88
C VAL A 86 2.77 14.12 6.50
N ILE A 87 3.95 13.54 6.35
CA ILE A 87 4.61 13.29 5.08
C ILE A 87 4.35 11.84 4.72
N LYS A 88 3.44 11.63 3.78
CA LYS A 88 3.18 10.30 3.24
C LYS A 88 4.39 9.86 2.42
N VAL A 89 4.98 8.72 2.77
CA VAL A 89 6.05 8.09 1.99
C VAL A 89 5.49 6.96 1.12
N ASN A 90 6.27 6.50 0.15
CA ASN A 90 5.94 5.29 -0.59
C ASN A 90 6.10 4.05 0.30
N PRO A 91 5.13 3.11 0.28
CA PRO A 91 5.29 1.84 0.97
C PRO A 91 6.53 1.10 0.47
N TYR A 92 7.36 0.60 1.40
CA TYR A 92 8.58 -0.14 1.06
C TYR A 92 8.24 -1.61 0.74
N GLY A 93 8.05 -1.91 -0.54
CA GLY A 93 7.62 -3.21 -1.04
C GLY A 93 8.75 -4.17 -1.44
N PHE A 94 9.78 -4.34 -0.60
CA PHE A 94 10.93 -5.20 -0.94
C PHE A 94 10.53 -6.68 -1.09
N PHE A 95 9.70 -7.20 -0.18
CA PHE A 95 9.18 -8.56 -0.27
C PHE A 95 7.92 -8.58 -1.14
N VAL A 96 8.10 -8.81 -2.45
CA VAL A 96 7.01 -8.78 -3.43
C VAL A 96 5.84 -9.68 -3.01
N GLY A 97 4.63 -9.12 -3.03
CA GLY A 97 3.40 -9.80 -2.63
C GLY A 97 3.11 -9.79 -1.11
N ILE A 98 4.06 -9.34 -0.29
CA ILE A 98 3.87 -9.18 1.16
C ILE A 98 3.49 -7.73 1.46
N GLY A 99 2.30 -7.54 2.02
CA GLY A 99 1.83 -6.25 2.53
C GLY A 99 2.28 -5.98 3.97
N ASP A 100 1.63 -5.02 4.64
CA ASP A 100 1.88 -4.74 6.06
C ASP A 100 1.32 -5.87 6.95
N ILE A 101 2.23 -6.64 7.55
CA ILE A 101 1.91 -7.73 8.47
C ILE A 101 1.27 -7.28 9.79
N ASN A 102 1.36 -5.98 10.11
CA ASN A 102 0.76 -5.39 11.31
C ASN A 102 -0.56 -4.66 11.00
N ALA A 103 -1.04 -4.69 9.75
CA ALA A 103 -2.24 -3.98 9.32
C ALA A 103 -3.56 -4.71 9.58
N SER A 104 -3.57 -5.87 10.27
CA SER A 104 -4.78 -6.71 10.45
C SER A 104 -5.99 -5.95 11.03
N PHE A 105 -5.73 -4.94 11.86
CA PHE A 105 -6.78 -4.10 12.47
C PHE A 105 -7.00 -2.78 11.74
N LEU A 106 -6.12 -2.43 10.79
CA LEU A 106 -6.19 -1.17 10.08
C LEU A 106 -7.28 -1.21 9.00
N PRO A 107 -7.85 -0.04 8.63
CA PRO A 107 -8.70 0.05 7.46
C PRO A 107 -8.00 -0.54 6.24
N LYS A 108 -8.72 -1.30 5.41
CA LYS A 108 -8.15 -1.80 4.15
C LYS A 108 -7.84 -0.58 3.27
N GLN A 109 -6.57 -0.44 2.86
CA GLN A 109 -6.23 0.54 1.84
C GLN A 109 -6.89 0.12 0.53
N ASN A 110 -7.65 1.03 -0.06
CA ASN A 110 -8.22 0.81 -1.39
C ASN A 110 -7.18 1.23 -2.43
N SER A 111 -6.01 0.59 -2.40
CA SER A 111 -4.96 0.78 -3.39
C SER A 111 -5.19 -0.16 -4.57
N SER A 112 -5.84 0.33 -5.61
CA SER A 112 -5.81 -0.32 -6.94
C SER A 112 -4.48 -0.12 -7.66
N LEU A 113 -3.37 0.11 -6.94
CA LEU A 113 -2.18 0.76 -7.50
C LEU A 113 -0.93 -0.11 -7.54
N ASN A 114 -1.00 -1.43 -7.33
CA ASN A 114 0.06 -2.38 -7.71
C ASN A 114 -0.39 -3.86 -7.57
N SER A 115 -1.44 -4.27 -8.28
CA SER A 115 -1.73 -5.70 -8.46
C SER A 115 -1.93 -5.98 -9.94
N SER A 116 -1.04 -6.78 -10.52
CA SER A 116 -1.26 -7.46 -11.80
C SER A 116 -2.63 -8.15 -11.80
N PRO A 117 -3.34 -8.22 -12.94
CA PRO A 117 -4.71 -8.72 -12.97
C PRO A 117 -4.75 -10.23 -12.73
N SER A 118 -5.36 -10.65 -11.64
CA SER A 118 -5.84 -12.04 -11.47
C SER A 118 -7.33 -12.10 -11.81
N PRO A 119 -7.80 -13.14 -12.52
CA PRO A 119 -9.18 -13.25 -12.96
C PRO A 119 -10.14 -13.47 -11.78
N GLU A 120 -11.22 -12.70 -11.75
CA GLU A 120 -12.30 -12.82 -10.78
C GLU A 120 -12.97 -14.19 -10.87
N THR A 121 -12.97 -14.97 -9.78
CA THR A 121 -13.96 -16.05 -9.58
C THR A 121 -14.97 -15.62 -8.53
N SER A 122 -16.18 -15.33 -9.02
CA SER A 122 -17.40 -15.14 -8.25
C SER A 122 -17.64 -16.31 -7.30
N ASN A 123 -17.87 -16.02 -6.02
CA ASN A 123 -18.60 -16.93 -5.14
C ASN A 123 -19.53 -16.13 -4.23
N ASN A 124 -20.82 -16.22 -4.58
CA ASN A 124 -21.95 -15.85 -3.75
C ASN A 124 -22.05 -16.83 -2.57
N ILE A 125 -22.16 -16.30 -1.34
CA ILE A 125 -22.84 -16.99 -0.25
C ILE A 125 -23.80 -15.99 0.39
N GLU A 126 -25.08 -16.17 0.08
CA GLU A 126 -26.21 -15.58 0.78
C GLU A 126 -26.21 -16.01 2.25
N ASN A 127 -26.56 -15.10 3.15
CA ASN A 127 -27.05 -15.48 4.47
C ASN A 127 -28.38 -14.76 4.73
N PRO A 128 -29.45 -15.47 5.13
CA PRO A 128 -30.80 -14.94 5.12
C PRO A 128 -31.06 -14.05 6.34
N SER A 129 -31.80 -12.98 6.05
CA SER A 129 -32.43 -12.06 6.98
C SER A 129 -33.43 -12.75 7.92
N THR A 130 -33.41 -12.35 9.20
CA THR A 130 -34.57 -12.39 10.08
C THR A 130 -34.74 -11.05 10.80
N GLN A 131 -35.88 -10.44 10.52
CA GLN A 131 -36.43 -9.28 11.20
C GLN A 131 -36.96 -9.68 12.59
N ALA A 132 -36.76 -8.83 13.60
CA ALA A 132 -37.70 -8.67 14.72
C ALA A 132 -37.44 -7.34 15.46
N GLU A 133 -38.22 -6.35 15.06
CA GLU A 133 -38.88 -5.27 15.82
C GLU A 133 -38.37 -4.83 17.21
N ASN A 134 -38.16 -3.51 17.30
CA ASN A 134 -38.15 -2.69 18.51
C ASN A 134 -39.48 -2.75 19.27
N THR A 135 -39.43 -2.91 20.59
CA THR A 135 -40.38 -2.26 21.52
C THR A 135 -39.72 -1.85 22.84
N THR A 136 -40.25 -0.75 23.35
CA THR A 136 -39.84 0.17 24.41
C THR A 136 -40.04 -0.36 25.84
N ASN A 137 -39.14 -0.05 26.80
CA ASN A 137 -39.42 0.76 28.01
C ASN A 137 -38.40 0.63 29.18
N LYS A 138 -38.38 1.72 29.95
CA LYS A 138 -37.58 2.11 31.13
C LYS A 138 -37.70 1.23 32.39
N HIS A 139 -36.72 1.45 33.28
CA HIS A 139 -36.67 1.46 34.76
C HIS A 139 -35.60 0.49 35.31
N GLU A 140 -34.48 0.96 35.89
CA GLU A 140 -34.25 1.59 37.22
C GLU A 140 -33.70 0.58 38.26
N ALA A 141 -32.58 0.98 38.89
CA ALA A 141 -32.14 0.70 40.26
C ALA A 141 -31.59 -0.70 40.68
N HIS A 142 -30.26 -0.68 40.93
CA HIS A 142 -29.55 -1.02 42.18
C HIS A 142 -29.46 -2.44 42.79
N SER A 143 -28.23 -2.69 43.29
CA SER A 143 -27.79 -3.59 44.38
C SER A 143 -27.71 -5.09 44.04
N GLU A 144 -26.80 -5.90 44.56
CA GLU A 144 -25.59 -5.75 45.39
C GLU A 144 -24.85 -7.10 45.30
N THR A 145 -23.51 -7.03 45.37
CA THR A 145 -22.55 -8.04 45.88
C THR A 145 -22.92 -9.53 45.98
N SER A 146 -22.02 -10.40 45.46
CA SER A 146 -21.36 -11.48 46.23
C SER A 146 -20.22 -12.18 45.45
N ASN A 147 -19.07 -12.31 46.12
CA ASN A 147 -17.85 -13.04 45.73
C ASN A 147 -18.07 -14.56 45.55
N SER A 148 -17.38 -15.19 44.59
CA SER A 148 -16.21 -16.06 44.87
C SER A 148 -15.76 -16.91 43.66
N SER A 149 -14.47 -16.77 43.33
CA SER A 149 -13.50 -17.77 42.83
C SER A 149 -13.92 -18.86 41.82
N ALA A 150 -13.32 -18.80 40.62
CA ALA A 150 -12.66 -19.95 40.00
C ALA A 150 -11.62 -19.47 38.98
N ALA A 151 -10.41 -20.00 39.11
CA ALA A 151 -9.24 -19.75 38.27
C ALA A 151 -9.35 -20.42 36.89
N ASP A 152 -8.44 -20.01 36.01
CA ASP A 152 -7.99 -20.63 34.75
C ASP A 152 -8.96 -20.69 33.57
N LYS A 153 -8.65 -19.85 32.56
CA LYS A 153 -8.40 -20.23 31.16
C LYS A 153 -8.09 -18.99 30.32
N SER A 154 -6.82 -18.62 30.29
CA SER A 154 -6.25 -17.70 29.30
C SER A 154 -5.11 -18.44 28.59
N ASP A 155 -5.38 -19.01 27.41
CA ASP A 155 -4.39 -19.19 26.33
C ASP A 155 -5.02 -19.96 25.16
N ASN A 156 -5.70 -19.26 24.25
CA ASN A 156 -6.10 -19.89 22.99
C ASN A 156 -6.28 -18.88 21.82
N SER A 157 -5.80 -17.65 22.01
CA SER A 157 -5.96 -16.56 21.04
C SER A 157 -4.71 -16.39 20.18
N GLN A 158 -3.51 -16.59 20.74
CA GLN A 158 -2.24 -16.39 20.06
C GLN A 158 -1.89 -17.53 19.09
N ASP A 159 -2.24 -18.78 19.42
CA ASP A 159 -1.94 -19.93 18.54
C ASP A 159 -2.76 -19.91 17.24
N LYS A 160 -3.99 -19.40 17.28
CA LYS A 160 -4.86 -19.27 16.10
C LYS A 160 -4.44 -18.15 15.16
N GLU A 161 -3.82 -17.09 15.68
CA GLU A 161 -3.25 -16.01 14.86
C GLU A 161 -2.00 -16.48 14.10
N ASN A 162 -1.18 -17.34 14.72
CA ASN A 162 0.03 -17.88 14.11
C ASN A 162 -0.28 -18.88 12.98
N GLU A 163 -1.30 -19.75 13.16
CA GLU A 163 -1.75 -20.68 12.11
C GLU A 163 -2.35 -19.97 10.88
N ASN A 164 -3.10 -18.88 11.09
CA ASN A 164 -3.68 -18.11 9.99
C ASN A 164 -2.61 -17.33 9.21
N ALA A 165 -1.59 -16.78 9.88
CA ALA A 165 -0.46 -16.15 9.22
C ALA A 165 0.36 -17.15 8.39
N GLN A 166 0.55 -18.38 8.89
CA GLN A 166 1.23 -19.46 8.16
C GLN A 166 0.43 -19.92 6.93
N LYS A 167 -0.89 -20.07 7.04
CA LYS A 167 -1.75 -20.44 5.89
C LYS A 167 -1.80 -19.37 4.81
N LEU A 168 -1.81 -18.08 5.20
CA LEU A 168 -1.76 -16.97 4.24
C LEU A 168 -0.42 -16.92 3.50
N LYS A 169 0.68 -17.23 4.20
CA LYS A 169 2.02 -17.30 3.62
C LYS A 169 2.16 -18.47 2.64
N GLN A 170 1.61 -19.64 2.97
CA GLN A 170 1.60 -20.82 2.09
C GLN A 170 0.83 -20.55 0.78
N ALA A 171 -0.36 -19.96 0.88
CA ALA A 171 -1.21 -19.63 -0.27
C ALA A 171 -0.60 -18.53 -1.17
N GLN A 172 0.22 -17.64 -0.61
CA GLN A 172 0.93 -16.59 -1.37
C GLN A 172 2.19 -17.11 -2.07
N LEU A 173 2.90 -18.07 -1.47
CA LEU A 173 4.04 -18.74 -2.13
C LEU A 173 3.59 -19.64 -3.29
N GLU A 174 2.43 -20.29 -3.17
CA GLU A 174 1.88 -21.13 -4.25
C GLU A 174 1.42 -20.34 -5.48
N GLN A 175 1.15 -19.03 -5.36
CA GLN A 175 0.86 -18.15 -6.50
C GLN A 175 2.11 -17.72 -7.29
N GLN A 176 3.33 -17.98 -6.78
CA GLN A 176 4.59 -17.57 -7.41
C GLN A 176 5.16 -18.60 -8.39
N SER A 177 4.63 -19.83 -8.44
CA SER A 177 5.20 -20.94 -9.24
C SER A 177 4.77 -20.97 -10.72
N THR A 178 4.04 -19.96 -11.21
CA THR A 178 3.49 -19.95 -12.59
C THR A 178 4.11 -18.91 -13.53
N HIS A 179 5.27 -18.34 -13.21
CA HIS A 179 5.99 -17.44 -14.12
C HIS A 179 7.40 -17.96 -14.45
N ASN A 180 7.54 -18.53 -15.65
CA ASN A 180 8.82 -18.66 -16.33
C ASN A 180 9.36 -17.25 -16.67
N ARG A 181 10.22 -16.66 -15.82
CA ARG A 181 11.22 -15.62 -16.18
C ARG A 181 12.40 -15.61 -15.20
N GLU A 182 13.62 -15.53 -15.76
CA GLU A 182 14.93 -15.49 -15.08
C GLU A 182 15.23 -14.14 -14.37
N ASP A 183 14.23 -13.35 -14.00
CA ASP A 183 14.45 -12.06 -13.34
C ASP A 183 14.46 -12.23 -11.81
N PRO A 184 15.38 -11.56 -11.07
CA PRO A 184 15.40 -11.61 -9.62
C PRO A 184 14.13 -11.00 -9.04
N VAL A 185 13.40 -11.77 -8.24
CA VAL A 185 12.14 -11.36 -7.58
C VAL A 185 12.36 -10.22 -6.56
N LEU A 186 13.54 -10.19 -5.92
CA LEU A 186 13.92 -9.16 -4.95
C LEU A 186 14.90 -8.19 -5.60
N ILE A 187 14.49 -6.94 -5.73
CA ILE A 187 15.28 -5.88 -6.36
C ILE A 187 15.48 -4.75 -5.34
N ASP A 188 16.71 -4.26 -5.22
CA ASP A 188 17.06 -3.11 -4.40
C ASP A 188 17.12 -1.84 -5.28
N ASP A 189 15.95 -1.29 -5.63
CA ASP A 189 15.78 -0.11 -6.48
C ASP A 189 15.12 1.08 -5.75
N ASP A 190 14.88 0.96 -4.44
CA ASP A 190 14.28 2.02 -3.64
C ASP A 190 15.26 3.15 -3.31
N ALA A 191 14.87 4.36 -3.68
CA ALA A 191 15.60 5.60 -3.42
C ALA A 191 14.73 6.63 -2.67
N GLU A 192 13.84 6.19 -1.78
CA GLU A 192 12.90 7.07 -1.08
C GLU A 192 13.61 7.91 0.01
N LEU A 193 14.47 7.29 0.82
CA LEU A 193 15.10 7.96 1.98
C LEU A 193 15.95 9.18 1.62
N PRO A 194 16.79 9.18 0.57
CA PRO A 194 17.54 10.38 0.17
C PRO A 194 16.62 11.56 -0.20
N LYS A 195 15.49 11.28 -0.84
CA LYS A 195 14.49 12.32 -1.19
C LYS A 195 13.79 12.84 0.06
N LEU A 196 13.36 11.92 0.93
CA LEU A 196 12.73 12.25 2.20
C LEU A 196 13.63 13.11 3.09
N LEU A 197 14.93 12.78 3.16
CA LEU A 197 15.93 13.55 3.90
C LEU A 197 16.01 14.99 3.40
N THR A 198 15.99 15.20 2.08
CA THR A 198 16.01 16.54 1.48
C THR A 198 14.76 17.34 1.88
N ILE A 199 13.58 16.72 1.83
CA ILE A 199 12.31 17.34 2.21
C ILE A 199 12.30 17.71 3.71
N LEU A 200 12.73 16.79 4.58
CA LEU A 200 12.76 17.02 6.02
C LEU A 200 13.73 18.15 6.38
N LYS A 201 14.91 18.22 5.75
CA LYS A 201 15.84 19.33 5.96
C LYS A 201 15.26 20.67 5.51
N ASP A 202 14.55 20.74 4.37
CA ASP A 202 13.89 21.97 3.93
C ASP A 202 12.79 22.41 4.92
N ILE A 203 12.02 21.47 5.47
CA ILE A 203 11.02 21.76 6.52
C ILE A 203 11.71 22.33 7.76
N HIS A 204 12.78 21.69 8.23
CA HIS A 204 13.54 22.17 9.38
C HIS A 204 14.10 23.59 9.15
N ILE A 205 14.72 23.83 7.99
CA ILE A 205 15.26 25.15 7.63
C ILE A 205 14.16 26.21 7.68
N ARG A 206 13.02 25.99 7.00
CA ARG A 206 11.91 26.95 6.97
C ARG A 206 11.29 27.19 8.35
N TYR A 207 11.22 26.16 9.18
CA TYR A 207 10.75 26.30 10.56
C TYR A 207 11.65 27.26 11.34
N TYR A 208 12.97 27.02 11.33
CA TYR A 208 13.91 27.86 12.07
C TYR A 208 14.08 29.25 11.46
N GLU A 209 14.02 29.40 10.14
CA GLU A 209 13.96 30.72 9.49
C GLU A 209 12.73 31.52 9.95
N ALA A 210 11.55 30.89 10.02
CA ALA A 210 10.35 31.56 10.53
C ALA A 210 10.53 31.94 12.01
N PHE A 211 11.07 31.02 12.82
CA PHE A 211 11.32 31.23 14.24
C PHE A 211 12.29 32.39 14.51
N GLU A 212 13.43 32.42 13.82
CA GLU A 212 14.45 33.46 13.94
C GLU A 212 13.94 34.84 13.48
N ASN A 213 13.03 34.86 12.51
CA ASN A 213 12.39 36.08 12.03
C ASN A 213 11.16 36.51 12.85
N ASN A 214 10.94 35.92 14.04
CA ASN A 214 9.77 36.14 14.89
C ASN A 214 8.43 35.98 14.15
N GLN A 215 8.38 35.10 13.14
CA GLN A 215 7.16 34.67 12.49
C GLN A 215 6.62 33.42 13.21
N PRO A 216 5.32 33.11 13.11
CA PRO A 216 4.76 31.88 13.65
C PRO A 216 5.40 30.64 12.99
N ALA A 217 6.34 29.98 13.67
CA ALA A 217 6.97 28.75 13.23
C ALA A 217 6.08 27.56 13.60
N ASP A 218 5.50 26.91 12.58
CA ASP A 218 4.51 25.86 12.78
C ASP A 218 4.52 24.89 11.58
N VAL A 219 4.99 23.67 11.80
CA VAL A 219 5.08 22.65 10.75
C VAL A 219 3.71 22.26 10.19
N THR A 220 2.64 22.43 10.98
CA THR A 220 1.26 22.21 10.52
C THR A 220 0.80 23.26 9.49
N LYS A 221 1.53 24.37 9.37
CA LYS A 221 1.33 25.40 8.33
C LYS A 221 2.38 25.34 7.24
N ILE A 222 3.64 25.11 7.61
CA ILE A 222 4.78 25.07 6.68
C ILE A 222 4.62 23.90 5.69
N ILE A 223 4.31 22.69 6.17
CA ILE A 223 4.19 21.51 5.30
C ILE A 223 3.05 21.68 4.27
N PRO A 224 1.81 22.07 4.65
CA PRO A 224 0.78 22.33 3.66
C PRO A 224 1.14 23.46 2.68
N ALA A 225 1.81 24.52 3.13
CA ALA A 225 2.25 25.59 2.25
C ALA A 225 3.24 25.06 1.19
N MET A 226 4.21 24.23 1.59
CA MET A 226 5.15 23.58 0.69
C MET A 226 4.46 22.63 -0.30
N LYS A 227 3.51 21.81 0.16
CA LYS A 227 2.76 20.91 -0.72
C LYS A 227 1.88 21.66 -1.71
N SER A 228 1.17 22.70 -1.26
CA SER A 228 0.15 23.41 -2.05
C SER A 228 0.68 24.08 -3.31
N VAL A 229 1.98 24.39 -3.38
CA VAL A 229 2.57 25.04 -4.55
C VAL A 229 2.88 24.08 -5.69
N VAL A 230 2.92 22.77 -5.42
CA VAL A 230 3.35 21.74 -6.37
C VAL A 230 2.38 21.63 -7.55
N LEU A 231 1.08 21.45 -7.27
CA LEU A 231 0.04 21.30 -8.29
C LEU A 231 -0.91 22.51 -8.34
N ARG A 232 -0.46 23.67 -7.85
CA ARG A 232 -1.27 24.89 -7.86
C ARG A 232 -1.75 25.23 -9.27
N GLY A 233 -3.06 25.42 -9.40
CA GLY A 233 -3.71 25.75 -10.68
C GLY A 233 -4.05 24.53 -11.53
N ILE A 234 -3.70 23.32 -11.09
CA ILE A 234 -4.12 22.08 -11.74
C ILE A 234 -5.56 21.78 -11.35
N LYS A 235 -6.42 21.67 -12.36
CA LYS A 235 -7.79 21.18 -12.26
C LYS A 235 -7.86 19.83 -12.94
N LEU A 236 -8.12 18.75 -12.19
CA LEU A 236 -8.01 17.39 -12.68
C LEU A 236 -9.27 16.55 -12.48
N VAL A 237 -9.43 15.58 -13.36
CA VAL A 237 -10.47 14.54 -13.31
C VAL A 237 -9.79 13.17 -13.35
N PHE A 238 -10.33 12.19 -12.62
CA PHE A 238 -9.87 10.80 -12.68
C PHE A 238 -10.78 9.94 -13.58
N THR A 239 -10.19 8.95 -14.26
CA THR A 239 -10.90 7.86 -14.95
C THR A 239 -10.17 6.53 -14.78
N HIS A 240 -10.88 5.49 -14.33
CA HIS A 240 -10.32 4.15 -14.07
C HIS A 240 -9.12 4.15 -13.11
N VAL A 241 -9.14 5.06 -12.13
CA VAL A 241 -8.16 5.15 -11.04
C VAL A 241 -8.84 4.97 -9.68
N ILE A 242 -10.03 5.56 -9.52
CA ILE A 242 -10.84 5.49 -8.31
C ILE A 242 -12.05 4.57 -8.57
N PRO A 243 -12.28 3.53 -7.75
CA PRO A 243 -13.43 2.63 -7.90
C PRO A 243 -14.78 3.36 -7.89
N THR A 244 -15.68 3.01 -8.82
CA THR A 244 -16.95 3.72 -9.04
C THR A 244 -17.96 3.59 -7.89
N LYS A 245 -17.84 2.56 -7.05
CA LYS A 245 -18.82 2.26 -5.98
C LYS A 245 -18.60 3.09 -4.70
N GLN A 246 -17.64 4.01 -4.67
CA GLN A 246 -17.25 4.76 -3.47
C GLN A 246 -17.21 6.27 -3.72
N PRO A 247 -17.41 7.09 -2.66
CA PRO A 247 -17.13 8.51 -2.72
C PRO A 247 -15.69 8.75 -3.18
N LYS A 248 -15.46 9.66 -4.12
CA LYS A 248 -14.10 9.88 -4.66
C LYS A 248 -13.21 10.56 -3.63
N GLU A 249 -13.81 11.34 -2.74
CA GLU A 249 -13.22 12.02 -1.61
C GLU A 249 -12.65 11.05 -0.57
N SER A 250 -13.10 9.79 -0.55
CA SER A 250 -12.50 8.77 0.31
C SER A 250 -11.26 8.11 -0.30
N SER A 251 -10.88 8.46 -1.53
CA SER A 251 -9.69 7.89 -2.18
C SER A 251 -8.41 8.61 -1.75
N ASP A 252 -7.38 7.85 -1.42
CA ASP A 252 -6.06 8.37 -1.06
C ASP A 252 -5.49 9.28 -2.15
N ILE A 253 -5.59 8.89 -3.43
CA ILE A 253 -5.04 9.68 -4.53
C ILE A 253 -5.76 11.02 -4.70
N TRP A 254 -7.05 11.07 -4.38
CA TRP A 254 -7.84 12.30 -4.39
C TRP A 254 -7.38 13.25 -3.28
N ASN A 255 -7.26 12.73 -2.04
CA ASN A 255 -6.81 13.52 -0.89
C ASN A 255 -5.36 13.99 -1.06
N LEU A 256 -4.49 13.15 -1.61
CA LEU A 256 -3.12 13.52 -1.95
C LEU A 256 -3.11 14.67 -2.97
N ALA A 257 -3.85 14.56 -4.09
CA ALA A 257 -3.92 15.62 -5.09
C ALA A 257 -4.36 16.97 -4.49
N LEU A 258 -5.42 16.96 -3.65
CA LEU A 258 -5.89 18.16 -2.95
C LEU A 258 -4.82 18.74 -2.03
N SER A 259 -4.14 17.90 -1.24
CA SER A 259 -3.10 18.35 -0.30
C SER A 259 -1.89 18.99 -1.01
N PHE A 260 -1.64 18.62 -2.27
CA PHE A 260 -0.59 19.20 -3.13
C PHE A 260 -1.07 20.38 -4.00
N GLY A 261 -2.27 20.90 -3.72
CA GLY A 261 -2.78 22.14 -4.33
C GLY A 261 -3.54 21.98 -5.64
N ALA A 262 -3.82 20.74 -6.06
CA ALA A 262 -4.73 20.49 -7.18
C ALA A 262 -6.19 20.69 -6.75
N GLN A 263 -7.05 20.90 -7.75
CA GLN A 263 -8.50 20.87 -7.60
C GLN A 263 -9.04 19.64 -8.34
N CYS A 264 -9.79 18.80 -7.64
CA CYS A 264 -10.31 17.56 -8.19
C CYS A 264 -11.80 17.72 -8.55
N PHE A 265 -12.19 17.21 -9.71
CA PHE A 265 -13.54 17.31 -10.25
C PHE A 265 -14.08 15.94 -10.67
N GLU A 266 -15.41 15.79 -10.61
CA GLU A 266 -16.08 14.55 -10.97
C GLU A 266 -16.30 14.38 -12.48
N THR A 267 -16.55 15.49 -13.16
CA THR A 267 -16.93 15.58 -14.57
C THR A 267 -15.95 16.46 -15.33
N ILE A 268 -15.86 16.24 -16.65
CA ILE A 268 -15.05 17.08 -17.53
C ILE A 268 -15.83 18.37 -17.82
N SER A 269 -15.14 19.50 -17.77
CA SER A 269 -15.64 20.84 -18.08
C SER A 269 -14.52 21.67 -18.74
N ASP A 270 -14.85 22.87 -19.22
CA ASP A 270 -13.90 23.73 -19.96
C ASP A 270 -12.73 24.23 -19.10
N GLU A 271 -12.86 24.18 -17.77
CA GLU A 271 -11.81 24.57 -16.83
C GLU A 271 -10.82 23.44 -16.50
N ILE A 272 -11.11 22.19 -16.90
CA ILE A 272 -10.24 21.07 -16.59
C ILE A 272 -8.95 21.17 -17.40
N THR A 273 -7.84 21.01 -16.69
CA THR A 273 -6.49 21.06 -17.26
C THR A 273 -5.93 19.68 -17.53
N HIS A 274 -6.26 18.69 -16.69
CA HIS A 274 -5.68 17.35 -16.73
C HIS A 274 -6.75 16.26 -16.57
N LEU A 275 -6.60 15.18 -17.33
CA LEU A 275 -7.30 13.92 -17.10
C LEU A 275 -6.27 12.88 -16.69
N VAL A 276 -6.36 12.39 -15.46
CA VAL A 276 -5.52 11.29 -14.94
C VAL A 276 -6.24 9.97 -15.21
N ALA A 277 -5.65 9.15 -16.06
CA ALA A 277 -6.29 7.96 -16.59
C ALA A 277 -5.48 6.69 -16.29
N GLY A 278 -6.14 5.68 -15.72
CA GLY A 278 -5.58 4.32 -15.59
C GLY A 278 -5.73 3.50 -16.87
N GLU A 279 -6.70 3.83 -17.72
CA GLU A 279 -6.99 3.11 -18.96
C GLU A 279 -7.30 4.04 -20.14
N ARG A 280 -7.09 3.53 -21.36
CA ARG A 280 -7.18 4.30 -22.62
C ARG A 280 -8.58 4.40 -23.21
N GLY A 281 -9.45 3.41 -22.97
CA GLY A 281 -10.70 3.21 -23.71
C GLY A 281 -11.91 4.01 -23.21
N THR A 282 -11.72 4.83 -22.18
CA THR A 282 -12.82 5.40 -21.39
C THR A 282 -13.51 6.56 -22.11
N ASP A 283 -14.80 6.76 -21.86
CA ASP A 283 -15.54 7.87 -22.50
C ASP A 283 -14.99 9.24 -22.10
N LYS A 284 -14.48 9.38 -20.87
CA LYS A 284 -13.76 10.57 -20.41
C LYS A 284 -12.49 10.84 -21.23
N VAL A 285 -11.75 9.80 -21.61
CA VAL A 285 -10.57 9.96 -22.49
C VAL A 285 -10.99 10.43 -23.88
N LYS A 286 -12.07 9.87 -24.44
CA LYS A 286 -12.61 10.31 -25.74
C LYS A 286 -13.07 11.77 -25.69
N GLU A 287 -13.76 12.17 -24.64
CA GLU A 287 -14.21 13.55 -24.43
C GLU A 287 -13.02 14.52 -24.25
N ALA A 288 -12.01 14.16 -23.45
CA ALA A 288 -10.83 14.99 -23.28
C ALA A 288 -10.07 15.19 -24.62
N ARG A 289 -9.97 14.13 -25.44
CA ARG A 289 -9.35 14.20 -26.77
C ARG A 289 -10.12 15.11 -27.73
N SER A 290 -11.46 15.06 -27.72
CA SER A 290 -12.26 15.89 -28.62
C SER A 290 -12.17 17.38 -28.29
N ARG A 291 -11.97 17.72 -27.01
CA ARG A 291 -11.75 19.10 -26.56
C ARG A 291 -10.37 19.64 -26.92
N GLY A 292 -9.33 18.78 -26.89
CA GLY A 292 -7.98 19.10 -27.35
C GLY A 292 -7.15 20.02 -26.45
N ASN A 293 -7.75 20.62 -25.41
CA ASN A 293 -7.09 21.51 -24.45
C ASN A 293 -6.80 20.84 -23.09
N ILE A 294 -7.04 19.53 -22.96
CA ILE A 294 -6.85 18.77 -21.73
C ILE A 294 -5.65 17.85 -21.89
N GLN A 295 -4.70 17.92 -20.94
CA GLN A 295 -3.57 17.00 -20.87
C GLN A 295 -4.05 15.65 -20.36
N ILE A 296 -3.91 14.59 -21.18
CA ILE A 296 -4.32 13.24 -20.80
C ILE A 296 -3.07 12.47 -20.38
N VAL A 297 -2.93 12.26 -19.07
CA VAL A 297 -1.73 11.69 -18.46
C VAL A 297 -2.04 10.39 -17.72
N ARG A 298 -1.06 9.51 -17.63
CA ARG A 298 -1.10 8.32 -16.79
C ARG A 298 -1.03 8.69 -15.31
N THR A 299 -1.45 7.78 -14.45
CA THR A 299 -1.46 7.96 -12.99
C THR A 299 -0.08 8.29 -12.42
N GLU A 300 0.98 7.73 -13.02
CA GLU A 300 2.37 7.95 -12.57
C GLU A 300 2.78 9.43 -12.59
N TRP A 301 2.22 10.26 -13.49
CA TRP A 301 2.52 11.71 -13.49
C TRP A 301 2.18 12.37 -12.16
N LEU A 302 0.98 12.06 -11.65
CA LEU A 302 0.48 12.63 -10.41
C LEU A 302 1.27 12.07 -9.22
N LEU A 303 1.50 10.75 -9.22
CA LEU A 303 2.23 10.08 -8.14
C LEU A 303 3.68 10.54 -8.07
N ASP A 304 4.38 10.65 -9.19
CA ASP A 304 5.76 11.14 -9.24
C ASP A 304 5.82 12.63 -8.87
N SER A 305 4.81 13.43 -9.26
CA SER A 305 4.76 14.84 -8.86
C SER A 305 4.63 15.00 -7.34
N ILE A 306 3.81 14.14 -6.74
CA ILE A 306 3.57 14.11 -5.29
C ILE A 306 4.78 13.53 -4.56
N LYS A 307 5.37 12.44 -5.05
CA LYS A 307 6.58 11.79 -4.50
C LYS A 307 7.75 12.75 -4.45
N ASN A 308 7.97 13.51 -5.52
CA ASN A 308 9.12 14.42 -5.62
C ASN A 308 8.85 15.83 -5.10
N TRP A 309 7.64 16.11 -4.58
CA TRP A 309 7.19 17.46 -4.18
C TRP A 309 7.46 18.52 -5.28
N ALA A 310 7.28 18.13 -6.54
CA ALA A 310 7.58 18.94 -7.71
C ALA A 310 6.75 18.46 -8.90
N ARG A 311 6.02 19.37 -9.57
CA ARG A 311 5.25 19.03 -10.78
C ARG A 311 6.18 18.46 -11.84
N GLN A 312 5.93 17.21 -12.22
CA GLN A 312 6.65 16.58 -13.32
C GLN A 312 6.13 17.11 -14.67
N PRO A 313 6.98 17.16 -15.71
CA PRO A 313 6.52 17.43 -17.07
C PRO A 313 5.47 16.41 -17.48
N GLU A 314 4.44 16.82 -18.21
CA GLU A 314 3.35 15.92 -18.63
C GLU A 314 3.79 14.98 -19.77
N GLU A 315 4.71 15.42 -20.63
CA GLU A 315 5.09 14.74 -21.88
C GLU A 315 5.49 13.27 -21.71
N PRO A 316 6.33 12.87 -20.73
CA PRO A 316 6.71 11.47 -20.51
C PRO A 316 5.53 10.57 -20.09
N TYR A 317 4.47 11.20 -19.60
CA TYR A 317 3.33 10.54 -19.00
C TYR A 317 2.07 10.63 -19.85
N LEU A 318 2.13 11.24 -21.03
CA LEU A 318 0.98 11.32 -21.92
C LEU A 318 0.47 9.91 -22.25
N LEU A 319 -0.84 9.76 -22.18
CA LEU A 319 -1.55 8.53 -22.51
C LEU A 319 -1.66 8.42 -24.04
N GLU A 320 -0.53 8.09 -24.69
CA GLU A 320 -0.28 8.01 -26.14
C GLU A 320 -1.16 8.95 -26.98
N GLN A 321 -0.54 10.04 -27.46
CA GLN A 321 -1.10 10.81 -28.56
C GLN A 321 -1.40 9.83 -29.69
N SER A 322 -2.62 9.85 -30.24
CA SER A 322 -2.89 9.19 -31.52
C SER A 322 -1.91 9.78 -32.54
N SER A 323 -0.81 9.09 -32.78
CA SER A 323 0.06 9.40 -33.89
C SER A 323 -0.78 9.14 -35.13
N THR A 324 -1.19 10.22 -35.77
CA THR A 324 -1.51 10.27 -37.19
C THR A 324 -0.24 9.96 -37.98
N ASN A 325 0.27 8.73 -37.86
CA ASN A 325 1.17 8.12 -38.82
C ASN A 325 0.43 6.94 -39.42
N SER A 326 -0.33 7.24 -40.47
CA SER A 326 -0.72 6.25 -41.46
C SER A 326 0.54 5.59 -42.02
N SER A 327 0.81 4.36 -41.59
CA SER A 327 1.55 3.38 -42.39
C SER A 327 0.55 2.27 -42.78
N PRO A 328 0.61 1.72 -44.00
CA PRO A 328 -0.43 0.85 -44.50
C PRO A 328 -0.48 -0.44 -43.66
N LYS A 329 -1.66 -0.80 -43.18
CA LYS A 329 -1.91 -2.16 -42.71
C LYS A 329 -1.83 -3.07 -43.93
N GLU A 330 -0.84 -3.96 -43.97
CA GLU A 330 -0.95 -5.16 -44.78
C GLU A 330 -1.96 -6.09 -44.09
N ASP A 331 -3.06 -6.35 -44.79
CA ASP A 331 -4.05 -7.35 -44.41
C ASP A 331 -3.40 -8.74 -44.45
N TYR A 332 -3.07 -9.31 -43.29
CA TYR A 332 -2.82 -10.74 -43.14
C TYR A 332 -4.08 -11.40 -42.59
N GLU A 333 -4.88 -11.99 -43.47
CA GLU A 333 -5.86 -13.01 -43.10
C GLU A 333 -5.14 -14.31 -42.70
N PRO A 334 -5.44 -14.92 -41.54
CA PRO A 334 -4.95 -16.26 -41.23
C PRO A 334 -5.70 -17.31 -42.08
N LYS A 335 -4.94 -18.12 -42.83
CA LYS A 335 -5.43 -19.14 -43.79
C LYS A 335 -5.79 -20.50 -43.17
N ILE A 336 -6.23 -20.56 -41.92
CA ILE A 336 -6.65 -21.82 -41.29
C ILE A 336 -7.90 -21.56 -40.47
N SER A 337 -8.95 -22.34 -40.68
CA SER A 337 -10.22 -22.14 -39.97
C SER A 337 -10.08 -22.56 -38.50
N ALA A 338 -10.83 -21.93 -37.60
CA ALA A 338 -10.86 -22.29 -36.18
C ALA A 338 -11.27 -23.77 -35.97
N GLU A 339 -12.01 -24.35 -36.92
CA GLU A 339 -12.41 -25.75 -36.90
C GLU A 339 -11.24 -26.69 -37.21
N GLU A 340 -10.31 -26.31 -38.10
CA GLU A 340 -9.10 -27.10 -38.40
C GLU A 340 -8.11 -27.11 -37.23
N VAL A 341 -7.98 -25.99 -36.51
CA VAL A 341 -7.13 -25.91 -35.30
C VAL A 341 -7.69 -26.80 -34.19
N GLN A 342 -9.01 -26.83 -34.03
CA GLN A 342 -9.66 -27.59 -32.98
C GLN A 342 -9.66 -29.10 -33.27
N GLN A 343 -9.69 -29.49 -34.54
CA GLN A 343 -9.58 -30.88 -34.95
C GLN A 343 -8.15 -31.41 -34.78
N HIS A 344 -7.13 -30.57 -35.04
CA HIS A 344 -5.73 -30.94 -34.80
C HIS A 344 -5.41 -31.08 -33.30
N PHE A 345 -6.05 -30.29 -32.44
CA PHE A 345 -5.89 -30.38 -30.99
C PHE A 345 -6.50 -31.66 -30.38
N LEU A 346 -7.51 -32.24 -31.04
CA LEU A 346 -8.18 -33.48 -30.61
C LEU A 346 -7.51 -34.76 -31.14
N GLU A 347 -6.63 -34.66 -32.14
CA GLU A 347 -5.85 -35.79 -32.68
C GLU A 347 -4.53 -36.04 -31.93
N ILE A 348 -4.19 -35.18 -30.96
CA ILE A 348 -2.99 -35.35 -30.13
C ILE A 348 -3.28 -36.42 -29.06
N ASP A 349 -2.54 -37.53 -29.12
CA ASP A 349 -2.62 -38.63 -28.15
C ASP A 349 -1.85 -38.29 -26.87
N TRP A 350 -2.54 -37.61 -25.95
CA TRP A 350 -1.98 -37.15 -24.68
C TRP A 350 -1.55 -38.30 -23.74
N ASP A 351 -2.10 -39.51 -23.91
CA ASP A 351 -1.71 -40.70 -23.13
C ASP A 351 -0.29 -41.17 -23.48
N SER A 352 0.22 -40.84 -24.67
CA SER A 352 1.61 -41.09 -25.07
C SER A 352 2.57 -40.12 -24.39
N PHE A 353 2.13 -38.89 -24.10
CA PHE A 353 2.96 -37.83 -23.52
C PHE A 353 3.11 -38.01 -22.00
N GLU A 354 2.08 -38.51 -21.31
CA GLU A 354 2.16 -38.81 -19.87
C GLU A 354 3.08 -40.01 -19.56
N LYS A 355 3.13 -41.02 -20.45
CA LYS A 355 4.05 -42.17 -20.28
C LYS A 355 5.52 -41.81 -20.43
N GLU A 356 5.84 -40.85 -21.29
CA GLU A 356 7.22 -40.40 -21.50
C GLU A 356 7.74 -39.63 -20.27
N VAL A 357 6.86 -38.89 -19.58
CA VAL A 357 7.19 -38.16 -18.35
C VAL A 357 7.33 -39.10 -17.14
N ASP A 358 6.51 -40.15 -17.04
CA ASP A 358 6.58 -41.12 -15.94
C ASP A 358 7.80 -42.06 -16.03
N GLU A 359 8.25 -42.42 -17.24
CA GLU A 359 9.50 -43.20 -17.43
C GLU A 359 10.74 -42.40 -17.01
N GLU A 360 10.77 -41.08 -17.24
CA GLU A 360 11.90 -40.21 -16.90
C GLU A 360 12.00 -39.94 -15.37
N ILE A 361 10.87 -39.99 -14.65
CA ILE A 361 10.82 -39.81 -13.18
C ILE A 361 11.34 -41.07 -12.44
N LEU A 362 11.16 -42.27 -13.00
CA LEU A 362 11.63 -43.51 -12.37
C LEU A 362 13.14 -43.75 -12.54
N GLU A 363 13.79 -43.10 -13.49
CA GLU A 363 15.24 -43.24 -13.74
C GLU A 363 16.12 -42.35 -12.85
N SER A 364 15.52 -41.42 -12.09
CA SER A 364 16.24 -40.44 -11.24
C SER A 364 16.16 -40.69 -9.72
N GLY A 365 15.73 -41.89 -9.30
CA GLY A 365 15.68 -42.29 -7.88
C GLY A 365 17.07 -42.58 -7.28
N ASP A 366 17.75 -41.55 -6.80
CA ASP A 366 18.98 -41.67 -6.00
C ASP A 366 18.66 -42.20 -4.58
N THR A 367 19.34 -43.27 -4.20
CA THR A 367 19.22 -43.97 -2.94
C THR A 367 20.26 -43.45 -1.94
N SER A 368 19.82 -42.86 -0.84
CA SER A 368 20.64 -42.83 0.38
C SER A 368 19.79 -43.15 1.60
N ALA A 369 19.88 -44.42 2.01
CA ALA A 369 19.36 -44.94 3.26
C ALA A 369 20.29 -44.52 4.41
N ASP A 370 19.76 -43.80 5.39
CA ASP A 370 20.37 -43.69 6.71
C ASP A 370 19.87 -44.83 7.59
N SER A 371 20.83 -45.59 8.10
CA SER A 371 20.67 -46.79 8.92
C SER A 371 20.27 -46.46 10.35
N GLU A 372 19.18 -47.07 10.81
CA GLU A 372 18.88 -47.24 12.23
C GLU A 372 19.86 -48.26 12.86
N THR A 373 20.52 -47.88 13.96
CA THR A 373 21.13 -48.84 14.88
C THR A 373 20.15 -49.16 16.00
N GLU A 374 19.68 -50.40 16.00
CA GLU A 374 19.01 -51.06 17.12
C GLU A 374 19.90 -51.08 18.38
N SER A 375 19.30 -50.77 19.52
CA SER A 375 19.74 -51.29 20.82
C SER A 375 18.57 -52.00 21.49
N GLY A 376 18.58 -53.33 21.44
CA GLY A 376 17.70 -54.19 22.21
C GLY A 376 18.46 -54.87 23.35
N ASN A 377 17.87 -54.78 24.56
CA ASN A 377 17.92 -55.65 25.73
C ASN A 377 19.27 -56.17 26.28
N GLU A 378 19.60 -55.76 27.51
CA GLU A 378 19.41 -56.57 28.74
C GLU A 378 19.50 -55.70 30.01
#